data_AF-A0A2U1EVE0-F1
#
_entry.id   AF-A0A2U1EVE0-F1
#
_cell.length_a   1.000
_cell.length_b   1.000
_cell.length_c   1.000
_cell.angle_alpha   90.00
_cell.angle_beta   90.00
_cell.angle_gamma   90.00
#
_symmetry.space_group_name_H-M   'P 1'
#
loop_
_entity.id
_entity.type
_entity.pdbx_description
1 polymer ?
#
loop_
_entity_poly.entity_id
_entity_poly.type
_entity_poly.pdbx_seq_one_letter_code
_entity_poly.pdbx_strand_id
1 'polypeptide(L)' 'MTVQDPTPTAGLQHVATFCGQCSCGCPELYVDPAADDDRRVVITDDFGQAIRMSLAQLAVIVDDARDGVLDGLLADAR' A
#
# COMPACT_ATOMS: atom_id res chain seq x y z
N MET A 1 -9.96 0.88 31.37
CA MET A 1 -10.50 1.25 30.05
C MET A 1 -9.37 1.91 29.28
N THR A 2 -8.53 1.11 28.62
CA THR A 2 -7.54 1.65 27.68
C THR A 2 -8.28 2.07 26.43
N VAL A 3 -8.30 3.37 26.16
CA VAL A 3 -8.64 3.93 24.86
C VAL A 3 -7.73 3.26 23.84
N GLN A 4 -8.34 2.53 22.90
CA GLN A 4 -7.65 2.09 21.70
C GLN A 4 -7.19 3.36 20.96
N ASP A 5 -5.92 3.40 20.57
CA ASP A 5 -5.38 4.44 19.68
C ASP A 5 -6.32 4.63 18.48
N PRO A 6 -6.53 5.86 17.99
CA PRO A 6 -7.23 6.07 16.74
C PRO A 6 -6.55 5.23 15.67
N THR A 7 -7.34 4.45 14.94
CA THR A 7 -6.86 3.57 13.87
C THR A 7 -5.87 4.33 12.99
N PRO A 8 -4.67 3.78 12.70
CA PRO A 8 -3.60 4.49 11.95
C PRO A 8 -4.01 4.93 10.53
N THR A 9 -5.23 4.61 10.11
CA THR A 9 -5.84 4.92 8.81
C THR A 9 -6.98 5.94 8.88
N ALA A 10 -7.31 6.51 10.05
CA ALA A 10 -8.38 7.50 10.15
C ALA A 10 -8.09 8.72 9.25
N GLY A 11 -8.93 8.92 8.23
CA GLY A 11 -8.76 9.97 7.21
C GLY A 11 -8.01 9.54 5.95
N LEU A 12 -7.49 8.31 5.90
CA LEU A 12 -6.96 7.71 4.68
C LEU A 12 -8.09 7.18 3.80
N GLN A 13 -8.00 7.43 2.50
CA GLN A 13 -8.87 6.84 1.50
C GLN A 13 -8.31 5.49 1.05
N HIS A 14 -9.06 4.41 1.27
CA HIS A 14 -8.70 3.07 0.80
C HIS A 14 -8.77 2.96 -0.73
N VAL A 15 -7.84 2.20 -1.33
CA VAL A 15 -7.75 1.96 -2.77
C VAL A 15 -7.75 0.47 -3.10
N ALA A 16 -6.90 -0.32 -2.43
CA ALA A 16 -6.75 -1.74 -2.72
C ALA A 16 -6.27 -2.54 -1.50
N THR A 17 -6.56 -3.84 -1.49
CA THR A 17 -6.10 -4.79 -0.49
C THR A 17 -5.40 -5.95 -1.20
N PHE A 18 -4.20 -6.32 -0.73
CA PHE A 18 -3.33 -7.34 -1.32
C PHE A 18 -3.35 -8.62 -0.47
N CYS A 19 -4.47 -9.35 -0.43
CA CYS A 19 -4.59 -10.57 0.37
C CYS A 19 -4.26 -11.85 -0.41
N GLY A 20 -3.59 -12.79 0.27
CA GLY A 20 -3.58 -14.20 -0.07
C GLY A 20 -4.77 -14.97 0.55
N GLN A 21 -4.61 -16.29 0.75
CA GLN A 21 -5.67 -17.15 1.30
C GLN A 21 -5.72 -17.19 2.84
N CYS A 22 -4.82 -16.50 3.56
CA CYS A 22 -4.82 -16.48 5.02
C CYS A 22 -5.70 -15.35 5.57
N SER A 23 -6.10 -15.48 6.85
CA SER A 23 -6.73 -14.41 7.64
C SER A 23 -5.71 -13.67 8.53
N CYS A 24 -4.45 -13.59 8.10
CA CYS A 24 -3.31 -13.17 8.92
C CYS A 24 -3.03 -11.66 8.90
N GLY A 25 -3.89 -10.88 8.24
CA GLY A 25 -3.65 -9.49 7.88
C GLY A 25 -3.33 -9.39 6.39
N CYS A 26 -3.53 -8.21 5.80
CA CYS A 26 -3.23 -8.00 4.39
C CYS A 26 -2.53 -6.66 4.21
N PRO A 27 -1.51 -6.60 3.34
CA PRO A 27 -1.02 -5.33 2.84
C PRO A 27 -2.14 -4.55 2.14
N GLU A 28 -2.10 -3.23 2.22
CA GLU A 28 -3.14 -2.35 1.69
C GLU A 28 -2.55 -1.09 1.07
N LEU A 29 -3.31 -0.50 0.13
CA LEU A 29 -2.98 0.75 -0.54
C LEU A 29 -4.02 1.81 -0.18
N TYR A 30 -3.55 2.99 0.21
CA TYR A 30 -4.34 4.14 0.60
C TYR A 30 -3.82 5.44 -0.02
N VAL A 31 -4.67 6.47 0.01
CA VAL A 31 -4.34 7.87 -0.28
C VAL A 31 -4.61 8.73 0.96
N ASP A 32 -3.62 9.53 1.37
CA ASP A 32 -3.70 10.51 2.45
C ASP A 32 -3.92 11.92 1.88
N PRO A 33 -5.17 12.44 1.85
CA PRO A 33 -5.45 13.75 1.28
C PRO A 33 -4.83 14.91 2.08
N ALA A 34 -4.43 14.68 3.32
CA ALA A 34 -3.84 15.69 4.19
C ALA A 34 -2.30 15.73 4.13
N ALA A 35 -1.67 14.75 3.45
CA ALA A 35 -0.22 14.71 3.30
C ALA A 35 0.29 15.61 2.17
N ASP A 36 1.56 15.99 2.30
CA ASP A 36 2.35 16.61 1.24
C ASP A 36 2.36 15.75 -0.03
N ASP A 37 2.49 16.39 -1.20
CA ASP A 37 2.38 15.72 -2.51
C ASP A 37 3.39 14.57 -2.68
N ASP A 38 4.54 14.63 -2.01
CA ASP A 38 5.59 13.61 -2.06
C ASP A 38 5.35 12.39 -1.15
N ARG A 39 4.29 12.42 -0.31
CA ARG A 39 4.00 11.39 0.71
C ARG A 39 2.52 11.00 0.78
N ARG A 40 1.77 11.29 -0.28
CA ARG A 40 0.31 11.13 -0.38
C ARG A 40 -0.17 9.68 -0.54
N VAL A 41 0.61 8.81 -1.17
CA VAL A 41 0.29 7.39 -1.32
C VAL A 41 0.87 6.63 -0.14
N VAL A 42 0.09 5.74 0.48
CA VAL A 42 0.51 4.89 1.60
C VAL A 42 0.29 3.44 1.23
N ILE A 43 1.34 2.62 1.31
CA ILE A 43 1.21 1.15 1.26
C ILE A 43 1.60 0.60 2.62
N THR A 44 0.70 -0.16 3.25
CA THR A 44 0.94 -0.82 4.54
C THR A 44 1.22 -2.29 4.33
N ASP A 45 2.03 -2.89 5.21
CA ASP A 45 2.15 -4.35 5.33
C ASP A 45 1.29 -4.90 6.48
N ASP A 46 1.31 -6.21 6.67
CA ASP A 46 0.62 -6.94 7.74
C ASP A 46 1.38 -6.94 9.08
N PHE A 47 2.59 -6.36 9.13
CA PHE A 47 3.44 -6.25 10.31
C PHE A 47 3.43 -4.85 10.94
N GLY A 48 2.64 -3.92 10.37
CA GLY A 48 2.49 -2.54 10.86
C GLY A 48 3.49 -1.54 10.29
N GLN A 49 4.25 -1.93 9.26
CA GLN A 49 5.11 -1.02 8.50
C GLN A 49 4.31 -0.32 7.41
N ALA A 50 4.81 0.85 6.98
CA ALA A 50 4.23 1.59 5.87
C ALA A 50 5.31 2.27 5.05
N ILE A 51 5.16 2.23 3.74
CA ILE A 51 5.89 3.11 2.81
C ILE A 51 4.97 4.25 2.38
N ARG A 52 5.55 5.44 2.25
CA ARG A 52 4.87 6.62 1.71
C ARG A 52 5.58 7.11 0.47
N MET A 53 4.81 7.52 -0.54
CA MET A 53 5.34 7.99 -1.81
C MET A 53 4.41 9.02 -2.46
N SER A 54 4.89 9.69 -3.49
CA SER A 54 4.08 10.55 -4.35
C SER A 54 3.17 9.74 -5.28
N LEU A 55 2.15 10.39 -5.83
CA LEU A 55 1.37 9.82 -6.94
C LEU A 55 2.22 9.54 -8.19
N ALA A 56 3.26 10.36 -8.43
CA ALA A 56 4.17 10.16 -9.56
C ALA A 56 4.99 8.86 -9.41
N GLN A 57 5.43 8.53 -8.19
CA GLN A 57 6.12 7.26 -7.92
C GLN A 57 5.18 6.07 -8.04
N LEU A 58 3.92 6.19 -7.61
CA LEU A 58 2.92 5.15 -7.84
C LEU A 58 2.68 4.92 -9.34
N ALA A 59 2.69 5.98 -10.16
CA ALA A 59 2.54 5.87 -11.61
C ALA A 59 3.67 5.03 -12.23
N VAL A 60 4.92 5.19 -11.76
CA VAL A 60 6.04 4.35 -12.21
C VAL A 60 5.80 2.87 -11.91
N ILE A 61 5.31 2.53 -10.70
CA ILE A 61 4.97 1.14 -10.34
C ILE A 61 3.88 0.59 -11.27
N VAL A 62 2.88 1.41 -11.60
CA VAL A 62 1.79 1.02 -12.51
C VAL A 62 2.31 0.79 -13.93
N ASP A 63 3.20 1.64 -14.42
CA ASP A 63 3.78 1.51 -15.75
C ASP A 63 4.66 0.24 -15.84
N ASP A 64 5.54 0.01 -14.85
CA ASP A 64 6.35 -1.22 -14.76
C ASP A 64 5.48 -2.49 -14.70
N ALA A 65 4.35 -2.43 -13.99
CA ALA A 65 3.40 -3.54 -13.94
C ALA A 65 2.71 -3.77 -15.30
N ARG A 66 2.36 -2.71 -16.03
CA ARG A 66 1.76 -2.80 -17.38
C ARG A 66 2.74 -3.34 -18.41
N ASP A 67 4.01 -2.99 -18.28
CA ASP A 67 5.09 -3.44 -19.16
C ASP A 67 5.57 -4.86 -18.83
N GLY A 68 5.01 -5.49 -17.80
CA GLY A 68 5.30 -6.87 -17.41
C GLY A 68 6.62 -7.03 -16.65
N VAL A 69 7.21 -5.95 -16.15
CA VAL A 69 8.47 -5.99 -15.38
C VAL A 69 8.29 -6.86 -14.13
N LEU A 70 7.16 -6.71 -13.45
CA LEU A 70 6.85 -7.46 -12.23
C LEU A 70 6.52 -8.94 -12.53
N ASP A 71 6.01 -9.27 -13.71
CA ASP A 71 5.75 -10.67 -14.09
C ASP A 71 7.05 -11.47 -14.18
N GLY A 72 8.15 -10.85 -14.65
CA GLY A 72 9.47 -11.46 -14.66
C GLY A 72 9.93 -11.85 -13.25
N LEU A 73 9.75 -10.95 -12.28
CA LEU A 73 10.06 -11.23 -10.87
C LEU A 73 9.20 -12.38 -10.30
N LEU A 74 7.92 -12.43 -10.66
CA LEU A 74 6.99 -13.44 -10.15
C LEU A 74 7.18 -14.82 -10.79
N ALA A 75 7.75 -14.90 -11.99
CA ALA A 75 8.05 -16.17 -12.65
C ALA A 75 9.10 -16.98 -11.88
N ASP A 76 10.05 -16.31 -11.23
CA ASP A 76 11.08 -16.95 -10.40
C ASP A 76 10.60 -17.31 -8.99
N ALA A 77 9.46 -16.75 -8.56
CA ALA A 77 8.88 -16.96 -7.23
C ALA A 77 7.81 -18.07 -7.18
N ARG A 78 7.45 -18.63 -8.33
CA ARG A 78 6.48 -19.75 -8.48
C ARG A 78 7.20 -21.08 -8.66
#